data_AF-A0A7D9IL74-F1
#
_entry.id   AF-A0A7D9IL74-F1
#
_cell.length_a   1.000
_cell.length_b   1.000
_cell.length_c   1.000
_cell.angle_alpha   90.00
_cell.angle_beta   90.00
_cell.angle_gamma   90.00
#
_symmetry.space_group_name_H-M   'P 1'
#
loop_
_entity.id
_entity.type
_entity.pdbx_description
1 polymer ?
#
loop_
_entity_poly.entity_id
_entity_poly.type
_entity_poly.pdbx_seq_one_letter_code
_entity_poly.pdbx_strand_id
1 'polypeptide(L)'
;MRVKKLPKILALHLKRFKYMEHLHRYTKLSYRVVFPLELRLFNTSDDACNPHRLYDLVAVVVHCGSGPNRGHYISIVKSHDFWLLFDDDLVEKIEPQTFEEFYGLTIGGHKSSDSGYILFYESKT
;
A
#
# COMPACT_ATOMS: atom_id res chain seq x y z
N MET A 1 11.35 7.43 -17.59
CA MET A 1 11.90 7.71 -16.25
C MET A 1 12.46 6.40 -15.69
N ARG A 2 13.70 6.38 -15.19
CA ARG A 2 14.34 5.19 -14.57
C ARG A 2 14.66 5.52 -13.11
N VAL A 3 14.55 4.53 -12.21
CA VAL A 3 14.98 4.65 -10.81
C VAL A 3 16.50 4.45 -10.76
N LYS A 4 17.25 5.50 -10.42
CA LYS A 4 18.72 5.46 -10.38
C LYS A 4 19.26 4.62 -9.22
N LYS A 5 18.68 4.79 -8.02
CA LYS A 5 19.11 4.10 -6.81
C LYS A 5 17.88 3.71 -5.98
N LEU A 6 17.81 2.44 -5.62
CA LEU A 6 16.79 1.92 -4.73
C LEU A 6 17.12 2.25 -3.26
N PRO A 7 16.16 2.75 -2.46
CA PRO A 7 16.38 3.11 -1.06
C PRO A 7 16.48 1.87 -0.14
N LYS A 8 16.77 2.07 1.15
CA LYS A 8 16.64 1.00 2.16
C LYS A 8 15.17 0.75 2.49
N ILE A 9 14.42 1.82 2.74
CA ILE A 9 12.97 1.82 2.91
C ILE A 9 12.34 2.45 1.67
N LEU A 10 11.53 1.68 0.95
CA LEU A 10 10.77 2.12 -0.19
C LEU A 10 9.35 2.45 0.24
N ALA A 11 9.00 3.74 0.21
CA ALA A 11 7.63 4.21 0.42
C ALA A 11 6.92 4.35 -0.93
N LEU A 12 5.86 3.58 -1.16
CA LEU A 12 5.04 3.63 -2.36
C LEU A 12 3.69 4.27 -2.04
N HIS A 13 3.46 5.45 -2.60
CA HIS A 13 2.17 6.14 -2.51
C HIS A 13 1.28 5.75 -3.67
N LEU A 14 0.19 5.03 -3.38
CA LEU A 14 -0.81 4.70 -4.38
C LEU A 14 -1.68 5.93 -4.66
N LYS A 15 -1.59 6.47 -5.88
CA LYS A 15 -2.35 7.65 -6.32
C LYS A 15 -3.84 7.32 -6.51
N ARG A 16 -4.54 7.11 -5.39
CA ARG A 16 -5.95 6.72 -5.33
C ARG A 16 -6.94 7.88 -5.41
N PHE A 17 -6.49 9.09 -5.71
CA PHE A 17 -7.36 10.25 -5.87
C PHE A 17 -7.15 10.87 -7.23
N LYS A 18 -8.25 11.07 -7.94
CA LYS A 18 -8.26 11.69 -9.27
C LYS A 18 -9.33 12.76 -9.33
N TYR A 19 -9.00 13.88 -9.96
CA TYR A 19 -9.99 14.90 -10.27
C TYR A 19 -10.87 14.42 -11.43
N MET A 20 -12.18 14.43 -11.22
CA MET A 20 -13.17 14.04 -12.21
C MET A 20 -13.84 15.31 -12.76
N GLU A 21 -13.45 15.72 -13.96
CA GLU A 21 -13.90 16.96 -14.58
C GLU A 21 -15.42 17.06 -14.66
N HIS A 22 -16.11 16.00 -15.08
CA HIS A 22 -17.59 15.98 -15.17
C HIS A 22 -18.30 16.14 -13.81
N LEU A 23 -17.66 15.77 -12.70
CA LEU A 23 -18.21 15.96 -11.34
C LEU A 23 -17.65 17.21 -10.64
N HIS A 24 -16.70 17.91 -11.28
CA HIS A 24 -15.98 19.05 -10.72
C HIS A 24 -15.41 18.79 -9.30
N ARG A 25 -14.93 17.57 -9.04
CA ARG A 25 -14.40 17.17 -7.72
C ARG A 25 -13.39 16.03 -7.80
N TYR A 26 -12.60 15.87 -6.73
CA TYR A 26 -11.75 14.69 -6.54
C TYR A 26 -12.56 13.48 -6.07
N THR A 27 -12.23 12.29 -6.59
CA THR A 27 -12.91 11.03 -6.25
C THR A 27 -11.95 9.93 -5.84
N LYS A 28 -12.43 9.10 -4.90
CA LYS A 28 -11.99 7.74 -4.54
C LYS A 28 -11.71 6.84 -5.73
N LEU A 29 -10.46 6.49 -6.05
CA LEU A 29 -10.15 5.38 -6.95
C LEU A 29 -10.05 4.07 -6.14
N SER A 30 -11.18 3.38 -6.01
CA SER A 30 -11.29 2.14 -5.23
C SER A 30 -10.89 0.87 -6.00
N TYR A 31 -10.16 1.00 -7.12
CA TYR A 31 -9.73 -0.16 -7.91
C TYR A 31 -8.86 -1.10 -7.10
N ARG A 32 -8.98 -2.39 -7.39
CA ARG A 32 -8.15 -3.43 -6.77
C ARG A 32 -6.68 -3.29 -7.19
N VAL A 33 -5.79 -3.07 -6.23
CA VAL A 33 -4.33 -3.05 -6.40
C VAL A 33 -3.74 -4.03 -5.39
N VAL A 34 -3.15 -5.11 -5.89
CA VAL A 34 -2.43 -6.08 -5.06
C VAL A 34 -1.06 -5.51 -4.71
N PHE A 35 -0.67 -5.67 -3.46
CA PHE A 35 0.68 -5.42 -3.02
C PHE A 35 1.23 -6.71 -2.37
N PRO A 36 2.30 -7.30 -2.92
CA PRO A 36 2.83 -8.57 -2.43
C PRO A 36 3.59 -8.38 -1.12
N LEU A 37 3.66 -9.44 -0.30
CA LEU A 37 4.48 -9.43 0.91
C LEU A 37 5.99 -9.34 0.61
N GLU A 38 6.42 -9.85 -0.55
CA GLU A 38 7.77 -9.71 -1.06
C GLU A 38 7.74 -9.03 -2.43
N LEU A 39 8.57 -8.00 -2.62
CA LEU A 39 8.66 -7.25 -3.86
C LEU A 39 10.10 -7.30 -4.41
N ARG A 40 10.27 -7.88 -5.59
CA ARG A 40 11.53 -7.87 -6.34
C ARG A 40 11.55 -6.67 -7.29
N LEU A 41 12.50 -5.76 -7.08
CA LEU A 41 12.73 -4.62 -7.97
C LEU A 41 14.07 -4.78 -8.68
N PHE A 42 14.07 -4.58 -9.99
CA PHE A 42 15.28 -4.56 -10.79
C PHE A 42 15.90 -3.17 -10.75
N ASN A 43 17.21 -3.10 -10.59
CA ASN A 43 17.89 -1.82 -10.70
C ASN A 43 17.86 -1.38 -12.16
N THR A 44 17.28 -0.21 -12.40
CA THR A 44 17.18 0.35 -13.75
C THR A 44 18.37 1.27 -14.07
N SER A 45 19.49 1.19 -13.35
CA SER A 45 20.71 1.94 -13.65
C SER A 45 21.76 0.97 -14.18
N ASP A 46 22.40 1.32 -15.29
CA ASP A 46 23.40 0.45 -15.93
C ASP A 46 24.66 0.28 -15.05
N ASP A 47 24.90 1.23 -14.13
CA ASP A 47 25.99 1.21 -13.13
C ASP A 47 25.63 0.49 -11.82
N ALA A 48 24.48 -0.19 -11.71
CA ALA A 48 24.08 -0.81 -10.45
C ALA A 48 24.90 -2.09 -10.16
N CYS A 49 25.68 -2.09 -9.07
CA CYS A 49 26.43 -3.28 -8.63
C CYS A 49 25.58 -4.52 -8.34
N ASN A 50 24.28 -4.35 -8.06
CA ASN A 50 23.36 -5.45 -7.77
C ASN A 50 22.20 -5.41 -8.79
N PRO A 51 21.95 -6.45 -9.60
CA PRO A 51 20.96 -6.39 -10.67
C PRO A 51 19.51 -6.23 -10.16
N HIS A 52 19.25 -6.62 -8.92
CA HIS A 52 17.94 -6.48 -8.29
C HIS A 52 18.05 -6.35 -6.77
N ARG A 53 16.97 -5.86 -6.15
CA ARG A 53 16.81 -5.81 -4.71
C ARG A 53 15.46 -6.41 -4.32
N LEU A 54 15.50 -7.31 -3.34
CA LEU A 54 14.30 -7.85 -2.70
C LEU A 54 13.89 -6.93 -1.56
N TYR A 55 12.59 -6.78 -1.40
CA TYR A 55 11.99 -6.04 -0.30
C TYR A 55 10.91 -6.87 0.37
N ASP A 56 10.82 -6.78 1.69
CA ASP A 56 9.66 -7.25 2.45
C ASP A 56 8.72 -6.09 2.74
N LEU A 57 7.42 -6.34 2.62
CA LEU A 57 6.41 -5.42 3.14
C LEU A 57 6.53 -5.39 4.66
N VAL A 58 6.67 -4.19 5.22
CA VAL A 58 6.80 -3.98 6.68
C VAL A 58 5.65 -3.16 7.25
N ALA A 59 5.03 -2.29 6.44
CA ALA A 59 3.83 -1.57 6.87
C ALA A 59 2.93 -1.16 5.70
N VAL A 60 1.64 -0.98 5.99
CA VAL A 60 0.63 -0.44 5.10
C VAL A 60 -0.19 0.59 5.85
N VAL A 61 -0.24 1.81 5.34
CA VAL A 61 -1.24 2.80 5.75
C VAL A 61 -2.47 2.59 4.88
N VAL A 62 -3.61 2.33 5.50
CA VAL A 62 -4.89 2.13 4.84
C VAL A 62 -5.72 3.41 4.99
N HIS A 63 -6.32 3.86 3.90
CA HIS A 63 -7.30 4.94 3.94
C HIS A 63 -8.71 4.34 3.87
N CYS A 64 -9.48 4.53 4.94
CA CYS A 64 -10.86 4.12 5.08
C CYS A 64 -11.78 5.28 4.70
N GLY A 65 -12.81 5.02 3.88
CA GLY A 65 -13.75 6.05 3.43
C GLY A 65 -13.70 6.35 1.92
N SER A 66 -14.81 6.87 1.39
CA SER A 66 -15.07 6.98 -0.06
C SER A 66 -14.54 8.27 -0.70
N GLY A 67 -14.31 9.31 0.11
CA GLY A 67 -13.89 10.64 -0.35
C GLY A 67 -12.43 10.94 -0.05
N PRO A 68 -11.86 11.99 -0.66
CA PRO A 68 -10.51 12.50 -0.34
C PRO A 68 -10.47 13.34 0.93
N ASN A 69 -11.57 13.99 1.29
CA ASN A 69 -11.63 15.00 2.36
C ASN A 69 -12.23 14.47 3.67
N ARG A 70 -12.69 13.22 3.66
CA ARG A 70 -13.29 12.53 4.80
C ARG A 70 -12.90 11.07 4.72
N GLY A 71 -12.41 10.55 5.83
CA GLY A 71 -11.97 9.19 5.97
C GLY A 71 -11.34 8.97 7.33
N HIS A 72 -10.83 7.76 7.52
CA HIS A 72 -10.09 7.33 8.69
C HIS A 72 -8.82 6.62 8.24
N TYR A 73 -7.77 6.64 9.05
CA TYR A 73 -6.50 6.01 8.72
C TYR A 73 -6.15 4.96 9.76
N ILE A 74 -5.90 3.75 9.30
CA ILE A 74 -5.37 2.66 10.12
C ILE A 74 -4.02 2.21 9.56
N SER A 75 -3.20 1.59 10.40
CA SER A 75 -1.89 1.09 10.01
C SER A 75 -1.75 -0.39 10.28
N ILE A 76 -1.28 -1.14 9.28
CA ILE A 76 -0.95 -2.55 9.42
C ILE A 76 0.56 -2.66 9.43
N VAL A 77 1.15 -3.28 10.45
CA VAL A 77 2.59 -3.33 10.66
C VAL A 77 3.05 -4.75 10.95
N LYS A 78 4.15 -5.16 10.33
CA LYS A 78 4.81 -6.42 10.62
C LYS A 78 5.64 -6.26 11.89
N SER A 79 5.38 -7.11 12.88
CA SER A 79 6.17 -7.21 14.10
C SER A 79 6.68 -8.64 14.22
N HIS A 80 7.98 -8.83 14.05
CA HIS A 80 8.59 -10.15 13.94
C HIS A 80 7.90 -10.99 12.83
N ASP A 81 7.30 -12.13 13.20
CA ASP A 81 6.67 -13.07 12.28
C ASP A 81 5.14 -12.93 12.20
N PHE A 82 4.56 -11.88 12.79
CA PHE A 82 3.11 -11.63 12.76
C PHE A 82 2.77 -10.19 12.37
N TRP A 83 1.49 -9.97 12.09
CA TRP A 83 0.95 -8.67 11.68
C TRP A 83 0.04 -8.10 12.75
N LEU A 84 0.14 -6.80 12.94
CA LEU A 84 -0.70 -6.02 13.85
C LEU A 84 -1.43 -4.95 13.05
N LEU A 85 -2.72 -4.78 13.33
CA LEU A 85 -3.54 -3.67 12.88
C LEU A 85 -3.66 -2.67 14.03
N PHE A 86 -3.29 -1.43 13.75
CA PHE A 86 -3.39 -0.29 14.65
C PHE A 86 -4.51 0.62 14.14
N ASP A 87 -5.54 0.77 14.95
CA ASP A 87 -6.67 1.66 14.75
C ASP A 87 -6.83 2.53 15.99
N ASP A 88 -6.24 3.72 15.96
CA ASP A 88 -6.17 4.66 17.10
C ASP A 88 -5.70 4.00 18.41
N ASP A 89 -6.61 3.75 19.35
CA ASP A 89 -6.37 3.14 20.65
C ASP A 89 -6.49 1.60 20.64
N LEU A 90 -6.93 1.02 19.53
CA LEU A 90 -7.10 -0.42 19.34
C LEU A 90 -5.91 -1.03 18.60
N VAL A 91 -5.44 -2.17 19.11
CA VAL A 91 -4.37 -2.96 18.50
C VAL A 91 -4.80 -4.42 18.43
N GLU A 92 -4.86 -4.95 17.21
CA GLU A 92 -5.30 -6.32 16.96
C GLU A 92 -4.26 -7.10 16.15
N LYS A 93 -4.12 -8.40 16.46
CA LYS A 93 -3.30 -9.29 15.64
C LYS A 93 -4.13 -9.80 14.47
N ILE A 94 -3.61 -9.67 13.26
CA ILE A 94 -4.30 -10.10 12.03
C ILE A 94 -3.54 -11.20 11.31
N GLU A 95 -4.26 -11.97 10.50
CA GLU A 95 -3.66 -12.96 9.60
C GLU A 95 -3.27 -12.32 8.25
N PRO A 96 -2.24 -12.82 7.55
CA PRO A 96 -1.86 -12.30 6.24
C PRO A 96 -2.99 -12.30 5.20
N GLN A 97 -3.98 -13.18 5.32
CA GLN A 97 -5.14 -13.23 4.43
C GLN A 97 -5.99 -11.94 4.51
N THR A 98 -5.97 -11.25 5.65
CA THR A 98 -6.69 -9.98 5.86
C THR A 98 -6.19 -8.88 4.90
N PHE A 99 -4.97 -8.98 4.35
CA PHE A 99 -4.49 -8.02 3.34
C PHE A 99 -5.36 -7.94 2.10
N GLU A 100 -6.06 -9.02 1.75
CA GLU A 100 -6.94 -9.06 0.57
C GLU A 100 -8.08 -8.06 0.65
N GLU A 101 -8.52 -7.73 1.87
CA GLU A 101 -9.56 -6.74 2.14
C GLU A 101 -9.11 -5.33 1.77
N PHE A 102 -7.81 -5.04 1.91
CA PHE A 102 -7.23 -3.72 1.66
C PHE A 102 -6.70 -3.53 0.22
N TYR A 103 -6.84 -4.53 -0.65
CA TYR A 103 -6.49 -4.35 -2.07
C TYR A 103 -7.45 -3.38 -2.78
N GLY A 104 -8.68 -3.24 -2.28
CA GLY A 104 -9.74 -2.45 -2.89
C GLY A 104 -10.82 -3.33 -3.53
N LEU A 105 -11.75 -2.70 -4.25
CA LEU A 105 -12.97 -3.35 -4.72
C LEU A 105 -12.75 -4.14 -6.01
N THR A 106 -13.27 -5.36 -6.03
CA THR A 106 -13.57 -6.11 -7.26
C THR A 106 -14.89 -5.60 -7.85
N ILE A 107 -15.00 -5.57 -9.18
CA ILE A 107 -16.19 -5.08 -9.88
C ILE A 107 -17.44 -5.82 -9.37
N GLY A 108 -18.43 -5.08 -8.86
CA GLY A 108 -19.69 -5.64 -8.32
C GLY A 108 -19.69 -5.99 -6.82
N GLY A 109 -18.58 -5.81 -6.10
CA GLY A 109 -18.50 -6.10 -4.67
C GLY A 109 -18.94 -4.94 -3.77
N HIS A 110 -19.92 -5.20 -2.89
CA HIS A 110 -20.37 -4.34 -1.79
C HIS A 110 -19.38 -4.26 -0.61
N LYS A 111 -18.07 -4.29 -0.85
CA LYS A 111 -17.07 -4.21 0.23
C LYS A 111 -16.76 -2.75 0.61
N SER A 112 -16.19 -2.58 1.81
CA SER A 112 -15.81 -1.26 2.31
C SER A 112 -14.83 -0.58 1.37
N SER A 113 -14.80 0.75 1.38
CA SER A 113 -13.89 1.54 0.54
C SER A 113 -12.43 1.48 0.99
N ASP A 114 -12.11 0.64 1.98
CA ASP A 114 -10.86 0.68 2.71
C ASP A 114 -9.77 0.06 1.84
N SER A 115 -8.69 0.81 1.65
CA SER A 115 -7.68 0.41 0.68
C SER A 115 -6.31 0.91 1.08
N GLY A 116 -5.30 0.07 0.87
CA GLY A 116 -3.90 0.42 1.06
C GLY A 116 -3.58 1.70 0.28
N TYR A 117 -2.95 2.66 0.95
CA TYR A 117 -2.70 3.99 0.44
C TYR A 117 -1.21 4.30 0.37
N ILE A 118 -0.47 4.00 1.44
CA ILE A 118 1.00 4.09 1.46
C ILE A 118 1.54 2.73 1.88
N LEU A 119 2.44 2.17 1.08
CA LEU A 119 3.09 0.89 1.34
C LEU A 119 4.55 1.14 1.71
N PHE A 120 5.01 0.49 2.77
CA PHE A 120 6.40 0.54 3.21
C PHE A 120 7.05 -0.81 3.02
N TYR A 121 8.10 -0.82 2.22
CA TYR A 121 8.90 -1.97 1.89
C TYR A 121 10.33 -1.77 2.43
N GLU A 122 10.85 -2.72 3.20
CA GLU A 122 12.24 -2.73 3.66
C GLU A 122 13.09 -3.67 2.81
N SER A 123 14.25 -3.21 2.35
CA SER A 123 15.16 -4.02 1.56
C SER A 123 15.74 -5.15 2.39
N LYS A 124 15.71 -6.38 1.88
CA LYS A 124 16.51 -7.47 2.43
C LYS A 124 18.00 -7.10 2.33
N THR A 125 18.70 -7.24 3.45
CA THR A 125 20.17 -7.15 3.50
C THR A 125 20.83 -8.28 2.73
#